data_AF-A0A259HML2-F1
#
_entry.id   AF-A0A259HML2-F1
#
_cell.length_a   1.000
_cell.length_b   1.000
_cell.length_c   1.000
_cell.angle_alpha   90.00
_cell.angle_beta   90.00
_cell.angle_gamma   90.00
#
_symmetry.space_group_name_H-M   'P 1'
#
loop_
_entity.id
_entity.type
_entity.pdbx_description
1 polymer ?
#
loop_
_entity_poly.entity_id
_entity_poly.type
_entity_poly.pdbx_seq_one_letter_code
_entity_poly.pdbx_strand_id
1 'polypeptide(L)'
;MLSNDTRIKIENIVKGNVVEGGQDTCTTIRNLLCTSFTSSPTVKKDFESKQLVKKEQAVFLGNYCKETNLWFTKLPIGGTYFAKGGEALVFLDKDGKSVLKLNDAIYYATWLEFFNSLLLHNLFFPNTAYTFLGFYFSEDILYAILKQPYIKSDSVVEIGDVKQHLEFNGFENHI
;
A
#
# COMPACT_ATOMS: atom_id res chain seq x y z
N MET A 1 -23.81 -5.96 -0.71
CA MET A 1 -23.22 -6.43 -1.99
C MET A 1 -22.34 -5.33 -2.56
N LEU A 2 -21.15 -5.63 -3.08
CA LEU A 2 -20.29 -4.65 -3.77
C LEU A 2 -21.00 -4.10 -5.02
N SER A 3 -20.81 -2.81 -5.31
CA SER A 3 -21.33 -2.21 -6.55
C SER A 3 -20.66 -2.82 -7.79
N ASN A 4 -21.33 -2.76 -8.94
CA ASN A 4 -20.75 -3.22 -10.21
C ASN A 4 -19.44 -2.50 -10.53
N ASP A 5 -19.37 -1.19 -10.29
CA ASP A 5 -18.13 -0.41 -10.50
C ASP A 5 -16.98 -0.91 -9.61
N THR A 6 -17.28 -1.28 -8.36
CA THR A 6 -16.28 -1.84 -7.45
C THR A 6 -15.76 -3.19 -7.95
N ARG A 7 -16.65 -4.04 -8.46
CA ARG A 7 -16.25 -5.34 -9.04
C ARG A 7 -15.36 -5.17 -10.25
N ILE A 8 -15.70 -4.27 -11.17
CA ILE A 8 -14.89 -3.96 -12.36
C ILE A 8 -13.50 -3.47 -11.96
N LYS A 9 -13.40 -2.58 -10.96
CA LYS A 9 -12.10 -2.12 -10.45
C LYS A 9 -11.27 -3.27 -9.87
N ILE A 10 -11.87 -4.14 -9.06
CA ILE A 10 -11.19 -5.31 -8.51
C ILE A 10 -10.68 -6.22 -9.63
N GLU A 11 -11.51 -6.52 -10.62
CA GLU A 11 -11.11 -7.34 -11.76
C GLU A 11 -9.93 -6.74 -12.52
N ASN A 12 -9.95 -5.43 -12.77
CA ASN A 12 -8.86 -4.75 -13.46
C ASN A 12 -7.56 -4.77 -12.63
N ILE A 13 -7.64 -4.59 -11.31
CA ILE A 13 -6.47 -4.69 -10.45
C ILE A 13 -5.87 -6.10 -10.52
N VAL A 14 -6.70 -7.14 -10.36
CA VAL A 14 -6.26 -8.55 -10.33
C VAL A 14 -5.71 -9.01 -11.68
N LYS A 15 -6.33 -8.60 -12.79
CA LYS A 15 -5.90 -8.97 -14.15
C LYS A 15 -4.65 -8.19 -14.61
N GLY A 16 -4.21 -7.18 -13.85
CA GLY A 16 -3.12 -6.31 -14.30
C GLY A 16 -3.56 -5.42 -15.47
N ASN A 17 -4.82 -4.99 -15.48
CA ASN A 17 -5.34 -4.01 -16.43
C ASN A 17 -5.32 -2.62 -15.81
N VAL A 18 -5.26 -1.57 -16.62
CA VAL A 18 -5.41 -0.18 -16.16
C VAL A 18 -6.74 -0.01 -15.42
N VAL A 19 -6.71 0.69 -14.29
CA VAL A 19 -7.90 1.04 -13.51
C VAL A 19 -8.34 2.44 -13.91
N GLU A 20 -9.50 2.55 -14.56
CA GLU A 20 -10.06 3.83 -15.00
C GLU A 20 -10.74 4.60 -13.86
N GLY A 21 -10.80 5.93 -14.00
CA GLY A 21 -11.53 6.82 -13.09
C GLY A 21 -10.83 7.14 -11.76
N GLY A 22 -9.65 6.57 -11.48
CA GLY A 22 -8.83 6.99 -10.34
C GLY A 22 -7.94 8.18 -10.71
N GLN A 23 -8.22 9.35 -10.16
CA GLN A 23 -7.42 10.57 -10.35
C GLN A 23 -6.36 10.76 -9.27
N ASP A 24 -6.32 9.87 -8.28
CA ASP A 24 -5.35 9.93 -7.20
C ASP A 24 -3.98 9.42 -7.63
N THR A 25 -2.94 9.88 -6.92
CA THR A 25 -1.54 9.55 -7.21
C THR A 25 -1.27 8.06 -7.06
N CYS A 26 -1.96 7.35 -6.16
CA CYS A 26 -1.77 5.91 -5.97
C CYS A 26 -2.21 5.14 -7.21
N THR A 27 -3.41 5.44 -7.74
CA THR A 27 -3.91 4.85 -8.98
C THR A 27 -3.02 5.19 -10.16
N THR A 28 -2.50 6.41 -10.22
CA THR A 28 -1.59 6.88 -11.29
C THR A 28 -0.30 6.06 -11.31
N ILE A 29 0.38 5.94 -10.17
CA ILE A 29 1.62 5.16 -10.07
C ILE A 29 1.38 3.68 -10.35
N ARG A 30 0.28 3.12 -9.85
CA ARG A 30 -0.10 1.74 -10.14
C ARG A 30 -0.27 1.52 -11.64
N ASN A 31 -1.03 2.39 -12.31
CA ASN A 31 -1.28 2.28 -13.75
C ASN A 31 -0.01 2.49 -14.57
N LEU A 32 0.88 3.39 -14.14
CA LEU A 32 2.19 3.56 -14.75
C LEU A 32 3.03 2.27 -14.68
N LEU A 33 3.15 1.65 -13.49
CA LEU A 33 3.84 0.37 -13.33
C LEU A 33 3.19 -0.73 -14.17
N CYS A 34 1.86 -0.74 -14.20
CA CYS A 34 1.09 -1.68 -14.98
C CYS A 34 1.43 -1.58 -16.46
N THR A 35 1.41 -0.39 -17.06
CA THR A 35 1.70 -0.20 -18.50
C THR A 35 3.17 -0.41 -18.83
N SER A 36 4.10 -0.08 -17.92
CA SER A 36 5.54 -0.22 -18.16
C SER A 36 6.06 -1.65 -17.99
N PHE A 37 5.40 -2.50 -17.20
CA PHE A 37 5.92 -3.83 -16.83
C PHE A 37 5.01 -5.02 -17.17
N THR A 38 3.88 -4.82 -17.86
CA THR A 38 3.01 -5.93 -18.30
C THR A 38 3.51 -6.67 -19.55
N SER A 39 4.59 -6.21 -20.16
CA SER A 39 5.10 -6.74 -21.44
C SER A 39 6.35 -7.60 -21.26
N SER A 40 6.21 -8.84 -20.82
CA SER A 40 7.13 -9.90 -21.27
C SER A 40 6.48 -11.29 -21.15
N PRO A 41 6.10 -11.93 -22.27
CA PRO A 41 5.62 -13.31 -22.27
C PRO A 41 6.71 -14.35 -21.90
N THR A 42 7.96 -13.89 -21.71
CA THR A 42 9.15 -14.76 -21.76
C THR A 42 9.81 -14.97 -20.40
N VAL A 43 9.40 -14.25 -19.35
CA VAL A 43 10.01 -14.38 -18.03
C VAL A 43 9.25 -15.44 -17.25
N LYS A 44 9.86 -16.62 -17.10
CA LYS A 44 9.38 -17.64 -16.17
C LYS A 44 9.13 -17.00 -14.80
N LYS A 45 7.95 -17.26 -14.24
CA LYS A 45 7.46 -16.78 -12.93
C LYS A 45 8.21 -17.47 -11.76
N ASP A 46 9.54 -17.51 -11.79
CA ASP A 46 10.32 -17.91 -10.62
C ASP A 46 10.50 -16.73 -9.65
N PHE A 47 10.99 -17.01 -8.45
CA PHE A 47 11.18 -16.02 -7.39
C PHE A 47 12.32 -15.03 -7.71
N GLU A 48 13.37 -15.50 -8.39
CA GLU A 48 14.53 -14.69 -8.77
C GLU A 48 14.14 -13.62 -9.79
N SER A 49 13.28 -13.96 -10.74
CA SER A 49 12.78 -13.03 -11.74
C SER A 49 11.92 -11.93 -11.13
N LYS A 50 11.11 -12.24 -10.12
CA LYS A 50 10.34 -11.22 -9.37
C LYS A 50 11.23 -10.26 -8.60
N GLN A 51 12.31 -10.74 -7.98
CA GLN A 51 13.27 -9.87 -7.29
C GLN A 51 13.96 -8.91 -8.28
N LEU A 52 14.33 -9.39 -9.47
CA LEU A 52 14.89 -8.55 -10.53
C LEU A 52 13.88 -7.48 -10.96
N VAL A 53 12.64 -7.88 -11.25
CA VAL A 53 11.55 -6.95 -11.61
C VAL A 53 11.32 -5.92 -10.52
N LYS A 54 11.36 -6.30 -9.23
CA LYS A 54 11.21 -5.34 -8.13
C LYS A 54 12.31 -4.29 -8.12
N LYS A 55 13.57 -4.68 -8.38
CA LYS A 55 14.70 -3.75 -8.49
C LYS A 55 14.54 -2.81 -9.69
N GLU A 56 14.14 -3.34 -10.84
CA GLU A 56 13.87 -2.53 -12.04
C GLU A 56 12.75 -1.53 -11.82
N GLN A 57 11.65 -1.96 -11.19
CA GLN A 57 10.54 -1.09 -10.82
C GLN A 57 10.98 0.01 -9.84
N ALA A 58 11.83 -0.31 -8.85
CA ALA A 58 12.35 0.67 -7.91
C ALA A 58 13.16 1.78 -8.62
N VAL A 59 14.04 1.40 -9.56
CA VAL A 59 14.83 2.36 -10.36
C VAL A 59 13.91 3.21 -11.24
N PHE A 60 12.96 2.58 -11.91
CA PHE A 60 11.98 3.26 -12.77
C PHE A 60 11.16 4.28 -11.97
N LEU A 61 10.61 3.90 -10.81
CA LEU A 61 9.87 4.79 -9.92
C LEU A 61 10.74 5.95 -9.44
N GLY A 62 11.99 5.67 -9.07
CA GLY A 62 12.94 6.70 -8.64
C GLY A 62 13.20 7.75 -9.71
N ASN A 63 13.32 7.36 -10.97
CA ASN A 63 13.49 8.29 -12.09
C ASN A 63 12.20 9.10 -12.33
N TYR A 64 11.05 8.43 -12.41
CA TYR A 64 9.75 9.09 -12.62
C TYR A 64 9.43 10.13 -11.53
N CYS A 65 9.75 9.83 -10.27
CA CYS A 65 9.39 10.69 -9.14
C CYS A 65 10.26 11.96 -9.05
N LYS A 66 11.48 11.93 -9.59
CA LYS A 66 12.33 13.12 -9.72
C LYS A 66 11.73 14.15 -10.66
N GLU A 67 10.98 13.71 -11.68
CA GLU A 67 10.36 14.57 -12.68
C GLU A 67 8.98 15.11 -12.24
N THR A 68 8.33 14.43 -11.28
CA THR A 68 6.92 14.67 -10.91
C THR A 68 6.70 15.28 -9.52
N ASN A 69 7.75 15.77 -8.85
CA ASN A 69 7.70 16.28 -7.46
C ASN A 69 7.14 15.28 -6.43
N LEU A 70 7.17 13.98 -6.73
CA LEU A 70 6.79 12.91 -5.79
C LEU A 70 7.99 12.41 -4.96
N TRP A 71 9.15 13.03 -5.13
CA TRP A 71 10.37 12.68 -4.42
C TRP A 71 10.59 13.58 -3.20
N PHE A 72 10.48 13.00 -2.02
CA PHE A 72 10.77 13.69 -0.76
C PHE A 72 12.28 13.64 -0.49
N THR A 73 12.92 14.80 -0.38
CA THR A 73 14.34 14.91 0.00
C THR A 73 14.57 14.79 1.49
N LYS A 74 13.55 15.13 2.27
CA LYS A 74 13.47 14.91 3.70
C LYS A 74 12.14 14.28 3.97
N LEU A 75 12.11 13.36 4.93
CA LEU A 75 10.84 12.82 5.39
C LEU A 75 9.94 13.99 5.81
N PRO A 76 8.65 14.00 5.44
CA PRO A 76 7.69 15.00 5.88
C PRO A 76 7.33 14.81 7.37
N ILE A 77 8.31 14.41 8.18
CA ILE A 77 8.19 14.14 9.60
C ILE A 77 8.39 15.49 10.30
N GLY A 78 7.26 16.09 10.70
CA GLY A 78 7.25 16.80 11.98
C GLY A 78 6.49 16.01 13.05
N GLY A 79 6.34 14.71 12.84
CA GLY A 79 5.64 13.78 13.70
C GLY A 79 6.58 13.06 14.65
N THR A 80 6.13 12.78 15.86
CA THR A 80 6.87 11.91 16.79
C THR A 80 6.81 10.48 16.29
N TYR A 81 7.95 9.78 16.30
CA TYR A 81 7.98 8.32 16.08
C TYR A 81 6.96 7.65 17.02
N PHE A 82 6.04 6.88 16.45
CA PHE A 82 4.95 6.26 17.20
C PHE A 82 5.21 4.78 17.44
N ALA A 83 5.51 4.03 16.37
CA ALA A 83 5.79 2.61 16.44
C ALA A 83 6.55 2.12 15.20
N LYS A 84 7.27 0.99 15.36
CA LYS A 84 7.79 0.18 14.26
C LYS A 84 7.05 -1.14 14.26
N GLY A 85 6.26 -1.38 13.22
CA GLY A 85 5.74 -2.71 12.91
C GLY A 85 6.70 -3.45 11.99
N GLY A 86 6.39 -4.72 11.68
CA GLY A 86 7.13 -5.46 10.66
C GLY A 86 7.00 -4.86 9.26
N GLU A 87 5.90 -4.16 8.96
CA GLU A 87 5.53 -3.68 7.62
C GLU A 87 5.91 -2.23 7.32
N ALA A 88 6.00 -1.38 8.34
CA ALA A 88 6.27 0.05 8.15
C ALA A 88 6.78 0.72 9.42
N LEU A 89 7.54 1.80 9.23
CA LEU A 89 7.78 2.79 10.29
C LEU A 89 6.58 3.74 10.35
N VAL A 90 6.03 3.95 11.55
CA VAL A 90 4.81 4.73 11.77
C VAL A 90 5.13 5.97 12.60
N PHE A 91 4.69 7.12 12.09
CA PHE A 91 4.83 8.43 12.72
C PHE A 91 3.44 9.03 12.90
N LEU A 92 3.17 9.65 14.05
CA LEU A 92 1.94 10.40 14.23
C LEU A 92 2.05 11.71 13.44
N ASP A 93 1.09 12.00 12.56
CA ASP A 93 1.10 13.26 11.81
C ASP A 93 0.80 14.45 12.74
N LYS A 94 1.20 15.66 12.33
CA LYS A 94 1.01 16.91 13.09
C LYS A 94 -0.45 17.19 13.44
N ASP A 95 -1.38 16.66 12.65
CA ASP A 95 -2.83 16.81 12.89
C ASP A 95 -3.36 15.94 14.04
N GLY A 96 -2.57 14.96 14.53
CA GLY A 96 -2.99 14.02 15.58
C GLY A 96 -4.20 13.15 15.22
N LYS A 97 -4.60 13.16 13.94
CA LYS A 97 -5.76 12.47 13.35
C LYS A 97 -5.34 11.46 12.29
N SER A 98 -4.08 11.47 11.90
CA SER A 98 -3.52 10.57 10.91
C SER A 98 -2.12 10.10 11.29
N VAL A 99 -1.70 9.02 10.67
CA VAL A 99 -0.33 8.52 10.75
C VAL A 99 0.32 8.55 9.38
N LEU A 100 1.62 8.84 9.36
CA LEU A 100 2.49 8.63 8.21
C LEU A 100 3.16 7.27 8.36
N LYS A 101 3.15 6.48 7.28
CA LYS A 101 3.80 5.19 7.20
C LYS A 101 4.87 5.22 6.12
N LEU A 102 6.08 4.80 6.47
CA LEU A 102 7.15 4.53 5.51
C LEU A 102 7.19 3.02 5.29
N ASN A 103 6.84 2.59 4.08
CA ASN A 103 6.76 1.19 3.71
C ASN A 103 7.78 0.90 2.59
N ASP A 104 8.69 -0.04 2.82
CA ASP A 104 9.73 -0.47 1.86
C ASP A 104 9.23 -1.57 0.89
N ALA A 105 7.94 -1.90 0.98
CA ALA A 105 7.26 -2.97 0.28
C ALA A 105 7.92 -4.34 0.48
N ILE A 106 8.65 -4.60 1.58
CA ILE A 106 9.46 -5.83 1.74
C ILE A 106 8.63 -7.12 1.61
N TYR A 107 7.37 -7.12 2.06
CA TYR A 107 6.47 -8.28 1.97
C TYR A 107 5.82 -8.49 0.59
N TYR A 108 6.11 -7.62 -0.38
CA TYR A 108 5.56 -7.72 -1.73
C TYR A 108 6.66 -8.16 -2.70
N ALA A 109 6.33 -9.05 -3.63
CA ALA A 109 7.32 -9.54 -4.58
C ALA A 109 7.71 -8.49 -5.62
N THR A 110 6.83 -7.51 -5.89
CA THR A 110 7.09 -6.36 -6.77
C THR A 110 6.43 -5.09 -6.24
N TRP A 111 6.85 -3.91 -6.71
CA TRP A 111 6.16 -2.64 -6.40
C TRP A 111 4.76 -2.59 -7.01
N LEU A 112 4.55 -3.20 -8.18
CA LEU A 112 3.21 -3.33 -8.76
C LEU A 112 2.26 -4.13 -7.84
N GLU A 113 2.74 -5.22 -7.25
CA GLU A 113 1.96 -5.99 -6.26
C GLU A 113 1.65 -5.15 -4.99
N PHE A 114 2.60 -4.34 -4.53
CA PHE A 114 2.37 -3.39 -3.43
C PHE A 114 1.29 -2.36 -3.78
N PHE A 115 1.35 -1.72 -4.94
CA PHE A 115 0.31 -0.75 -5.33
C PHE A 115 -1.04 -1.40 -5.61
N ASN A 116 -1.07 -2.64 -6.12
CA ASN A 116 -2.30 -3.42 -6.22
C ASN A 116 -2.94 -3.64 -4.84
N SER A 117 -2.14 -3.98 -3.82
CA SER A 117 -2.66 -4.18 -2.46
C SER A 117 -3.23 -2.90 -1.86
N LEU A 118 -2.58 -1.74 -2.09
CA LEU A 118 -3.09 -0.45 -1.64
C LEU A 118 -4.45 -0.11 -2.26
N LEU A 119 -4.59 -0.30 -3.58
CA LEU A 119 -5.87 -0.04 -4.25
C LEU A 119 -6.97 -0.99 -3.76
N LEU A 120 -6.67 -2.28 -3.59
CA LEU A 120 -7.63 -3.25 -3.05
C LEU A 120 -8.02 -2.89 -1.60
N HIS A 121 -7.05 -2.57 -0.75
CA HIS A 121 -7.30 -2.12 0.61
C HIS A 121 -8.26 -0.93 0.63
N ASN A 122 -8.01 0.08 -0.20
CA ASN A 122 -8.84 1.28 -0.26
C ASN A 122 -10.27 1.00 -0.73
N LEU A 123 -10.48 -0.02 -1.58
CA LEU A 123 -11.81 -0.45 -2.00
C LEU A 123 -12.56 -1.21 -0.89
N PHE A 124 -11.86 -2.04 -0.12
CA PHE A 124 -12.48 -2.84 0.95
C PHE A 124 -12.65 -2.08 2.27
N PHE A 125 -11.73 -1.16 2.57
CA PHE A 125 -11.64 -0.46 3.85
C PHE A 125 -11.55 1.06 3.67
N PRO A 126 -12.59 1.73 3.12
CA PRO A 126 -12.56 3.17 2.84
C PRO A 126 -12.32 4.02 4.09
N ASN A 127 -12.77 3.58 5.26
CA ASN A 127 -12.57 4.30 6.54
C ASN A 127 -11.10 4.32 6.99
N THR A 128 -10.26 3.43 6.47
CA THR A 128 -8.82 3.34 6.76
C THR A 128 -7.99 3.42 5.49
N ALA A 129 -8.53 4.08 4.45
CA ALA A 129 -7.87 4.20 3.17
C ALA A 129 -6.51 4.89 3.29
N TYR A 130 -5.55 4.40 2.51
CA TYR A 130 -4.24 4.97 2.36
C TYR A 130 -4.24 6.05 1.28
N THR A 131 -3.64 7.19 1.60
CA THR A 131 -3.22 8.18 0.62
C THR A 131 -1.73 8.03 0.35
N PHE A 132 -1.36 7.74 -0.89
CA PHE A 132 0.05 7.74 -1.30
C PHE A 132 0.54 9.18 -1.49
N LEU A 133 1.60 9.56 -0.78
CA LEU A 133 2.14 10.93 -0.83
C LEU A 133 3.33 11.04 -1.80
N GLY A 134 4.13 9.99 -1.93
CA GLY A 134 5.35 9.98 -2.73
C GLY A 134 6.36 8.99 -2.19
N PHE A 135 7.60 9.10 -2.66
CA PHE A 135 8.71 8.25 -2.24
C PHE A 135 9.76 9.01 -1.44
N TYR A 136 10.45 8.27 -0.59
CA TYR A 136 11.64 8.70 0.13
C TYR A 136 12.71 7.63 -0.01
N PHE A 137 13.96 8.06 -0.20
CA PHE A 137 15.10 7.15 -0.30
C PHE A 137 16.09 7.44 0.82
N SER A 138 16.44 6.40 1.57
CA SER A 138 17.39 6.49 2.67
C SER A 138 18.01 5.12 2.92
N GLU A 139 19.30 5.11 3.26
CA GLU A 139 20.04 3.87 3.56
C GLU A 139 19.88 2.80 2.48
N ASP A 140 19.95 3.23 1.21
CA ASP A 140 19.77 2.38 0.03
C ASP A 140 18.40 1.68 -0.10
N ILE A 141 17.41 2.13 0.68
CA ILE A 141 16.04 1.61 0.66
C ILE A 141 15.08 2.68 0.11
N LEU A 142 14.24 2.25 -0.84
CA LEU A 142 13.12 3.04 -1.35
C LEU A 142 11.89 2.80 -0.49
N TYR A 143 11.35 3.87 0.08
CA TYR A 143 10.14 3.86 0.89
C TYR A 143 9.00 4.57 0.17
N ALA A 144 7.84 3.94 0.10
CA ALA A 144 6.58 4.63 -0.16
C ALA A 144 6.11 5.33 1.13
N ILE A 145 5.79 6.62 1.03
CA ILE A 145 5.19 7.39 2.11
C ILE A 145 3.67 7.34 1.94
N LEU A 146 3.00 6.75 2.92
CA LEU A 146 1.54 6.64 2.98
C LEU A 146 1.00 7.48 4.14
N LYS A 147 -0.14 8.12 3.95
CA LYS A 147 -0.94 8.73 5.03
C LYS A 147 -2.20 7.89 5.25
N GLN A 148 -2.54 7.62 6.50
CA GLN A 148 -3.73 6.86 6.88
C GLN A 148 -4.46 7.54 8.04
N PRO A 149 -5.79 7.54 8.09
CA PRO A 149 -6.53 7.94 9.28
C PRO A 149 -6.06 7.18 10.53
N TYR A 150 -5.81 7.91 11.62
CA TYR A 150 -5.46 7.33 12.92
C TYR A 150 -6.74 7.05 13.68
N ILE A 151 -7.09 5.78 13.81
CA ILE A 151 -8.25 5.36 14.60
C ILE A 151 -7.85 5.39 16.08
N LYS A 152 -8.41 6.35 16.82
CA LYS A 152 -8.37 6.34 18.28
C LYS A 152 -9.45 5.40 18.78
N SER A 153 -9.08 4.42 19.59
CA SER A 153 -10.05 3.62 20.34
C SER A 153 -10.75 4.56 21.35
N ASP A 154 -12.08 4.51 21.34
CA ASP A 154 -12.96 5.23 22.26
C ASP A 154 -13.30 4.38 23.50
N SER A 155 -12.97 3.10 23.46
CA SER A 155 -13.32 2.10 24.45
C SER A 155 -12.31 0.96 24.46
N VAL A 156 -12.13 0.32 25.62
CA VAL A 156 -11.33 -0.90 25.75
C VAL A 156 -12.08 -2.01 25.03
N VAL A 157 -11.36 -2.78 24.19
CA VAL A 157 -11.93 -3.92 23.49
C VAL A 157 -12.19 -5.04 24.51
N GLU A 158 -13.46 -5.45 24.63
CA GLU A 158 -13.83 -6.61 25.44
C GLU A 158 -13.46 -7.90 24.71
N ILE A 159 -12.59 -8.71 25.31
CA ILE A 159 -12.09 -9.96 24.69
C ILE A 159 -13.24 -10.94 24.42
N GLY A 160 -14.29 -10.92 25.23
CA GLY A 160 -15.50 -11.73 25.02
C GLY A 160 -16.18 -11.42 23.69
N ASP A 161 -16.32 -10.15 23.34
CA ASP A 161 -16.94 -9.71 22.09
C ASP A 161 -16.10 -10.10 20.88
N VAL A 162 -14.77 -10.01 21.00
CA VAL A 162 -13.84 -10.48 19.95
C VAL A 162 -14.00 -11.97 19.72
N LYS A 163 -14.06 -12.78 20.78
CA LYS A 163 -14.27 -14.24 20.67
C LYS A 163 -15.60 -14.55 19.99
N GLN A 164 -16.70 -13.95 20.45
CA GLN A 164 -18.01 -14.15 19.84
C GLN A 164 -18.02 -13.76 18.36
N HIS A 165 -17.37 -12.65 18.00
CA HIS A 165 -17.28 -12.21 16.61
C HIS A 165 -16.47 -13.20 15.76
N LEU A 166 -15.34 -13.69 16.26
CA LEU A 166 -14.53 -14.69 15.55
C LEU A 166 -15.29 -16.01 15.38
N GLU A 167 -15.93 -16.51 16.43
CA GLU A 167 -16.77 -17.72 16.40
C GLU A 167 -17.94 -17.57 15.41
N PHE A 168 -18.63 -16.42 15.42
CA PHE A 168 -19.68 -16.13 14.45
C PHE A 168 -19.20 -16.18 12.99
N ASN A 169 -17.94 -15.80 12.74
CA ASN A 169 -17.31 -15.87 11.41
C ASN A 169 -16.67 -17.24 11.12
N GLY A 170 -16.88 -18.24 11.98
CA GLY A 170 -16.38 -19.61 11.80
C GLY A 170 -14.90 -19.80 12.16
N PHE A 171 -14.31 -18.88 12.93
CA PHE A 171 -12.97 -19.07 13.49
C PHE A 171 -13.08 -19.75 14.85
N GLU A 172 -12.39 -20.88 15.01
CA GLU A 172 -12.31 -21.61 16.28
C GLU A 172 -11.01 -21.28 17.00
N ASN A 173 -11.10 -21.04 18.31
CA ASN A 173 -9.93 -20.86 19.15
C ASN A 173 -9.50 -22.23 19.73
N HIS A 174 -8.33 -22.74 19.31
CA HIS A 174 -7.80 -24.03 19.75
C HIS A 174 -6.77 -23.94 20.88
N ILE A 175 -6.73 -22.82 21.62
CA ILE A 175 -5.80 -22.59 22.73
C ILE A 175 -6.47 -22.96 24.06
#